data_AF-A0A8J4BKF7-F1
#
_entry.id   AF-A0A8J4BKF7-F1
#
_cell.length_a   1.000
_cell.length_b   1.000
_cell.length_c   1.000
_cell.angle_alpha   90.00
_cell.angle_beta   90.00
_cell.angle_gamma   90.00
#
_symmetry.space_group_name_H-M   'P 1'
#
loop_
_entity.id
_entity.type
_entity.pdbx_description
1 polymer ?
#
loop_
_entity_poly.entity_id
_entity_poly.type
_entity_poly.pdbx_seq_one_letter_code
_entity_poly.pdbx_strand_id
1 'polypeptide(L)'
;MAKGVLFILCLITLTAALSTAENVDYTFGSTRVRFLGKSPNFQIYPNTSLSSYLQLRFSKFEERDSNDNKVQGHSVESLASADPAWTAGNSTLSDGTNLTYVRMTLNPANRTGFKADCSGNNAGRRMLAAPSSTSTNATVIVTLYFGLDQNTTFPYGLNKTVSVSKGGLKFNVEYSNWPFCNDSNVLGMEIDLLVKGDTAAQSNVSTATDGAQVLSVALGDNTTSNIYFANYAYEAKNGTRNMSVGVSLASNSSKSTVTLRLPNPAPNTTVYYDPTVTVSTENGQGGSAKGIQTTVWSALLATLLSALLLA
;
A
#
# COMPACT_ATOMS: atom_id res chain seq x y z
N MET A 1 13.33 25.90 43.05
CA MET A 1 12.51 25.74 41.84
C MET A 1 13.29 24.90 40.85
N ALA A 2 12.85 23.67 40.58
CA ALA A 2 13.14 22.86 39.38
C ALA A 2 12.66 21.43 39.69
N LYS A 3 11.39 21.13 39.37
CA LYS A 3 10.87 19.76 39.40
C LYS A 3 11.22 19.11 38.06
N GLY A 4 12.24 18.26 38.06
CA GLY A 4 12.55 17.39 36.93
C GLY A 4 11.50 16.29 36.83
N VAL A 5 10.68 16.32 35.78
CA VAL A 5 9.74 15.26 35.43
C VAL A 5 10.51 14.25 34.59
N LEU A 6 10.82 13.10 35.18
CA LEU A 6 11.44 11.96 34.51
C LEU A 6 10.34 11.21 33.75
N PHE A 7 10.27 11.40 32.43
CA PHE A 7 9.41 10.61 31.54
C PHE A 7 10.04 9.23 31.34
N ILE A 8 9.50 8.20 31.98
CA ILE A 8 9.88 6.80 31.74
C ILE A 8 9.11 6.33 30.51
N LEU A 9 9.78 6.31 29.36
CA LEU A 9 9.30 5.70 28.13
C LEU A 9 9.39 4.18 28.29
N CYS A 10 8.31 3.54 28.74
CA CYS A 10 8.25 2.08 28.87
C CYS A 10 8.00 1.46 27.49
N LEU A 11 9.06 1.08 26.79
CA LEU A 11 9.01 0.40 25.50
C LEU A 11 8.70 -1.09 25.74
N ILE A 12 7.42 -1.44 25.80
CA ILE A 12 6.99 -2.86 25.82
C ILE A 12 7.23 -3.43 24.43
N THR A 13 8.38 -4.07 24.23
CA THR A 13 8.71 -4.78 22.98
C THR A 13 8.15 -6.19 23.05
N LEU A 14 6.85 -6.33 22.75
CA LEU A 14 6.26 -7.64 22.48
C LEU A 14 6.73 -8.11 21.10
N THR A 15 7.91 -8.73 21.04
CA THR A 15 8.41 -9.39 19.82
C THR A 15 7.75 -10.75 19.70
N ALA A 16 6.53 -10.78 19.17
CA ALA A 16 5.94 -12.02 18.69
C ALA A 16 6.69 -12.45 17.42
N ALA A 17 7.60 -13.41 17.56
CA ALA A 17 8.16 -14.12 16.41
C ALA A 17 7.05 -14.98 15.80
N LEU A 18 6.33 -14.42 14.82
CA LEU A 18 5.36 -15.13 14.00
C LEU A 18 6.11 -16.18 13.16
N SER A 19 6.25 -17.38 13.71
CA SER A 19 6.85 -18.53 13.04
C SER A 19 5.79 -19.58 12.77
N THR A 20 5.19 -19.49 11.58
CA THR A 20 4.53 -20.51 10.76
C THR A 20 3.46 -19.83 9.88
N ALA A 21 3.18 -20.41 8.73
CA ALA A 21 2.38 -19.83 7.64
C ALA A 21 0.88 -19.76 7.97
N GLU A 22 0.50 -19.05 9.02
CA GLU A 22 -0.89 -18.84 9.40
C GLU A 22 -1.43 -17.54 8.83
N ASN A 23 -2.72 -17.55 8.47
CA ASN A 23 -3.42 -16.32 8.16
C ASN A 23 -3.61 -15.54 9.45
N VAL A 24 -3.09 -14.31 9.51
CA VAL A 24 -3.14 -13.49 10.72
C VAL A 24 -4.16 -12.38 10.53
N ASP A 25 -5.17 -12.35 11.41
CA ASP A 25 -6.18 -11.30 11.43
C ASP A 25 -5.85 -10.24 12.49
N TYR A 26 -5.89 -8.98 12.07
CA TYR A 26 -5.86 -7.82 12.95
C TYR A 26 -7.15 -7.03 12.79
N THR A 27 -7.82 -6.69 13.89
CA THR A 27 -9.11 -5.98 13.88
C THR A 27 -9.04 -4.71 14.72
N PHE A 28 -9.50 -3.58 14.16
CA PHE A 28 -9.51 -2.26 14.80
C PHE A 28 -10.83 -1.55 14.51
N GLY A 29 -11.68 -1.42 15.52
CA GLY A 29 -13.03 -0.89 15.33
C GLY A 29 -13.77 -1.70 14.27
N SER A 30 -14.17 -1.03 13.19
CA SER A 30 -14.84 -1.67 12.05
C SER A 30 -13.88 -2.24 11.00
N THR A 31 -12.58 -1.98 11.05
CA THR A 31 -11.65 -2.43 9.99
C THR A 31 -10.96 -3.74 10.39
N ARG A 32 -10.85 -4.69 9.47
CA ARG A 32 -10.04 -5.91 9.63
C ARG A 32 -8.99 -5.99 8.52
N VAL A 33 -7.76 -6.31 8.88
CA VAL A 33 -6.68 -6.62 7.94
C VAL A 33 -6.26 -8.08 8.16
N ARG A 34 -6.32 -8.89 7.11
CA ARG A 34 -5.90 -10.30 7.11
C ARG A 34 -4.65 -10.46 6.28
N PHE A 35 -3.59 -11.00 6.86
CA PHE A 35 -2.38 -11.41 6.14
C PHE A 35 -2.53 -12.85 5.67
N LEU A 36 -2.14 -13.12 4.43
CA LEU A 36 -2.26 -14.41 3.78
C LEU A 36 -0.88 -15.03 3.54
N GLY A 37 -0.54 -16.02 4.37
CA GLY A 37 0.74 -16.70 4.32
C GLY A 37 1.92 -15.79 4.60
N LYS A 38 3.06 -16.06 3.95
CA LYS A 38 4.35 -15.39 4.21
C LYS A 38 4.72 -14.29 3.22
N SER A 39 3.92 -14.03 2.20
CA SER A 39 4.15 -12.92 1.24
C SER A 39 3.47 -11.63 1.70
N PRO A 40 3.84 -10.46 1.15
CA PRO A 40 3.01 -9.25 1.20
C PRO A 40 1.72 -9.46 0.41
N ASN A 41 0.80 -10.20 1.01
CA ASN A 41 -0.51 -10.52 0.49
C ASN A 41 -1.49 -10.29 1.63
N PHE A 42 -2.30 -9.26 1.51
CA PHE A 42 -3.20 -8.87 2.59
C PHE A 42 -4.56 -8.45 2.05
N GLN A 43 -5.60 -8.84 2.79
CA GLN A 43 -6.99 -8.48 2.55
C GLN A 43 -7.39 -7.38 3.54
N ILE A 44 -7.96 -6.32 3.00
CA ILE A 44 -8.46 -5.16 3.73
C ILE A 44 -9.97 -5.24 3.71
N TYR A 45 -10.56 -5.45 4.87
CA TYR A 45 -12.00 -5.43 5.11
C TYR A 45 -12.34 -4.06 5.73
N PRO A 46 -12.98 -3.15 4.97
CA PRO A 46 -13.31 -1.81 5.47
C PRO A 46 -14.29 -1.84 6.65
N ASN A 47 -15.14 -2.87 6.67
CA ASN A 47 -16.14 -3.11 7.69
C ASN A 47 -16.16 -4.60 8.04
N THR A 48 -15.96 -4.94 9.32
CA THR A 48 -15.93 -6.30 9.87
C THR A 48 -17.26 -7.04 9.72
N SER A 49 -18.35 -6.30 9.58
CA SER A 49 -19.68 -6.85 9.27
C SER A 49 -19.85 -7.19 7.79
N LEU A 50 -18.98 -6.70 6.92
CA LEU A 50 -19.00 -7.01 5.50
C LEU A 50 -18.06 -8.17 5.17
N SER A 51 -18.46 -8.95 4.17
CA SER A 51 -17.62 -10.03 3.63
C SER A 51 -16.74 -9.56 2.47
N SER A 52 -16.95 -8.33 1.98
CA SER A 52 -16.17 -7.72 0.92
C SER A 52 -14.82 -7.23 1.41
N TYR A 53 -13.81 -7.41 0.57
CA TYR A 53 -12.45 -6.94 0.82
C TYR A 53 -11.78 -6.50 -0.47
N LEU A 54 -10.78 -5.65 -0.31
CA LEU A 54 -9.74 -5.43 -1.30
C LEU A 54 -8.50 -6.23 -0.87
N GLN A 55 -7.95 -7.04 -1.77
CA GLN A 55 -6.71 -7.74 -1.54
C GLN A 55 -5.60 -7.15 -2.40
N LEU A 56 -4.50 -6.80 -1.74
CA LEU A 56 -3.27 -6.39 -2.38
C LEU A 56 -2.28 -7.55 -2.27
N ARG A 57 -1.91 -8.13 -3.41
CA ARG A 57 -0.92 -9.20 -3.49
C ARG A 57 0.28 -8.73 -4.26
N PHE A 58 1.39 -8.51 -3.55
CA PHE A 58 2.66 -8.16 -4.15
C PHE A 58 3.24 -9.41 -4.79
N SER A 59 3.33 -9.40 -6.11
CA SER A 59 3.61 -10.60 -6.89
C SER A 59 5.10 -10.79 -7.10
N LYS A 60 5.78 -9.77 -7.64
CA LYS A 60 7.20 -9.84 -7.97
C LYS A 60 7.92 -8.50 -7.91
N PHE A 61 9.24 -8.59 -7.79
CA PHE A 61 10.19 -7.52 -8.05
C PHE A 61 11.14 -7.97 -9.15
N GLU A 62 11.38 -7.13 -10.16
CA GLU A 62 12.34 -7.43 -11.21
C GLU A 62 12.98 -6.17 -11.75
N GLU A 63 14.24 -6.25 -12.11
CA GLU A 63 14.87 -5.19 -12.88
C GLU A 63 14.37 -5.20 -14.33
N ARG A 64 14.04 -4.02 -14.83
CA ARG A 64 13.65 -3.80 -16.22
C ARG A 64 14.58 -2.80 -16.90
N ASP A 65 14.88 -3.06 -18.16
CA ASP A 65 15.67 -2.15 -18.98
C ASP A 65 14.86 -0.94 -19.49
N SER A 66 15.51 -0.06 -20.25
CA SER A 66 14.88 1.12 -20.84
C SER A 66 13.74 0.79 -21.82
N ASN A 67 13.72 -0.42 -22.37
CA ASN A 67 12.68 -0.95 -23.26
C ASN A 67 11.63 -1.78 -22.49
N ASP A 68 11.67 -1.76 -21.16
CA ASP A 68 10.79 -2.52 -20.28
C ASP A 68 10.97 -4.05 -20.35
N ASN A 69 12.09 -4.54 -20.90
CA ASN A 69 12.42 -5.95 -20.88
C ASN A 69 12.99 -6.35 -19.52
N LYS A 70 12.64 -7.56 -19.08
CA LYS A 70 13.19 -8.16 -17.86
C LYS A 70 14.70 -8.41 -18.00
N VAL A 71 15.48 -7.99 -17.01
CA VAL A 71 16.90 -8.35 -16.89
C VAL A 71 17.03 -9.76 -16.30
N GLN A 72 17.73 -10.65 -17.02
CA GLN A 72 17.83 -12.05 -16.64
C GLN A 72 18.57 -12.23 -15.31
N GLY A 73 17.98 -12.99 -14.39
CA GLY A 73 18.56 -13.26 -13.06
C GLY A 73 18.34 -12.16 -12.03
N HIS A 74 17.81 -10.99 -12.43
CA HIS A 74 17.55 -9.86 -11.52
C HIS A 74 16.07 -9.79 -11.18
N SER A 75 15.51 -10.91 -10.70
CA SER A 75 14.08 -11.00 -10.38
C SER A 75 13.79 -11.90 -9.21
N VAL A 76 12.81 -11.50 -8.40
CA VAL A 76 12.12 -12.31 -7.42
C VAL A 76 10.68 -12.50 -7.90
N GLU A 77 10.43 -13.59 -8.62
CA GLU A 77 9.15 -13.84 -9.32
C GLU A 77 7.99 -14.22 -8.40
N SER A 78 8.28 -14.65 -7.18
CA SER A 78 7.26 -14.96 -6.17
C SER A 78 7.76 -14.58 -4.79
N LEU A 79 7.12 -13.57 -4.21
CA LEU A 79 7.43 -13.13 -2.85
C LEU A 79 7.09 -14.18 -1.80
N ALA A 80 6.06 -15.00 -2.04
CA ALA A 80 5.69 -16.08 -1.12
C ALA A 80 6.80 -17.13 -1.04
N SER A 81 7.35 -17.48 -2.21
CA SER A 81 8.47 -18.41 -2.27
C SER A 81 9.74 -17.84 -1.63
N ALA A 82 9.83 -16.50 -1.52
CA ALA A 82 11.01 -15.78 -1.09
C ALA A 82 11.23 -15.68 0.41
N ASP A 83 10.28 -16.19 1.20
CA ASP A 83 10.34 -16.29 2.66
C ASP A 83 10.84 -14.98 3.31
N PRO A 84 10.16 -13.83 3.06
CA PRO A 84 10.57 -12.57 3.65
C PRO A 84 10.48 -12.64 5.17
N ALA A 85 11.37 -11.94 5.87
CA ALA A 85 11.34 -11.84 7.33
C ALA A 85 10.21 -10.90 7.78
N TRP A 86 9.44 -11.32 8.78
CA TRP A 86 8.29 -10.58 9.29
C TRP A 86 8.57 -9.94 10.64
N THR A 87 8.06 -8.73 10.83
CA THR A 87 7.99 -8.08 12.14
C THR A 87 6.68 -7.31 12.22
N ALA A 88 5.89 -7.57 13.24
CA ALA A 88 4.68 -6.82 13.56
C ALA A 88 4.87 -6.08 14.88
N GLY A 89 4.22 -4.94 15.03
CA GLY A 89 4.27 -4.19 16.28
C GLY A 89 3.26 -3.05 16.30
N ASN A 90 3.14 -2.44 17.47
CA ASN A 90 2.38 -1.20 17.64
C ASN A 90 3.36 -0.03 17.72
N SER A 91 2.95 1.13 17.21
CA SER A 91 3.72 2.36 17.28
C SER A 91 2.79 3.53 17.62
N THR A 92 3.31 4.48 18.37
CA THR A 92 2.64 5.75 18.62
C THR A 92 3.41 6.84 17.90
N LEU A 93 2.75 7.56 17.00
CA LEU A 93 3.35 8.65 16.25
C LEU A 93 3.52 9.91 17.13
N SER A 94 4.27 10.89 16.64
CA SER A 94 4.53 12.14 17.37
C SER A 94 3.28 12.95 17.69
N ASP A 95 2.19 12.74 16.94
CA ASP A 95 0.88 13.36 17.17
C ASP A 95 0.00 12.56 18.16
N GLY A 96 0.53 11.49 18.75
CA GLY A 96 -0.18 10.62 19.68
C GLY A 96 -1.05 9.54 19.04
N THR A 97 -1.14 9.48 17.70
CA THR A 97 -1.87 8.43 17.00
C THR A 97 -1.26 7.06 17.29
N ASN A 98 -2.08 6.11 17.73
CA ASN A 98 -1.67 4.72 17.80
C ASN A 98 -1.94 4.00 16.48
N LEU A 99 -0.98 3.20 16.04
CA LEU A 99 -1.11 2.37 14.85
C LEU A 99 -0.48 1.01 15.08
N THR A 100 -0.88 0.05 14.25
CA THR A 100 -0.18 -1.21 14.08
C THR A 100 0.58 -1.18 12.76
N TYR A 101 1.80 -1.72 12.77
CA TYR A 101 2.57 -1.91 11.57
C TYR A 101 2.93 -3.37 11.38
N VAL A 102 3.05 -3.76 10.12
CA VAL A 102 3.63 -5.03 9.72
C VAL A 102 4.69 -4.76 8.67
N ARG A 103 5.93 -5.13 8.98
CA ARG A 103 7.11 -4.95 8.16
C ARG A 103 7.57 -6.28 7.62
N MET A 104 7.72 -6.36 6.31
CA MET A 104 8.22 -7.51 5.58
C MET A 104 9.53 -7.15 4.92
N THR A 105 10.59 -7.89 5.21
CA THR A 105 11.93 -7.64 4.69
C THR A 105 12.36 -8.79 3.80
N LEU A 106 12.57 -8.50 2.52
CA LEU A 106 13.06 -9.42 1.52
C LEU A 106 14.55 -9.16 1.28
N ASN A 107 15.34 -10.24 1.30
CA ASN A 107 16.70 -10.25 0.79
C ASN A 107 16.74 -11.09 -0.51
N PRO A 108 16.76 -10.46 -1.70
CA PRO A 108 16.79 -11.17 -2.98
C PRO A 108 17.97 -12.14 -3.12
N ALA A 109 19.12 -11.86 -2.48
CA ALA A 109 20.31 -12.72 -2.58
C ALA A 109 20.09 -14.13 -2.00
N ASN A 110 19.10 -14.29 -1.11
CA ASN A 110 18.75 -15.59 -0.53
C ASN A 110 17.92 -16.47 -1.47
N ARG A 111 17.65 -16.02 -2.71
CA ARG A 111 16.79 -16.71 -3.67
C ARG A 111 17.58 -17.48 -4.71
N THR A 112 17.23 -18.76 -4.86
CA THR A 112 17.65 -19.55 -6.01
C THR A 112 17.17 -18.89 -7.30
N GLY A 113 18.11 -18.58 -8.18
CA GLY A 113 17.84 -17.92 -9.47
C GLY A 113 18.06 -16.41 -9.47
N PHE A 114 18.17 -15.76 -8.31
CA PHE A 114 18.63 -14.39 -8.24
C PHE A 114 20.16 -14.34 -8.44
N LYS A 115 20.64 -13.40 -9.26
CA LYS A 115 22.06 -13.19 -9.54
C LYS A 115 22.37 -11.71 -9.36
N ALA A 116 23.38 -11.40 -8.55
CA ALA A 116 23.88 -10.03 -8.43
C ALA A 116 24.63 -9.58 -9.71
N ASP A 117 25.19 -10.53 -10.45
CA ASP A 117 25.94 -10.25 -11.66
C ASP A 117 25.02 -10.02 -12.86
N CYS A 118 25.44 -9.11 -13.74
CA CYS A 118 24.79 -8.86 -15.01
C CYS A 118 25.38 -9.77 -16.08
N SER A 119 24.56 -10.64 -16.67
CA SER A 119 25.01 -11.53 -17.74
C SER A 119 25.20 -10.73 -19.04
N GLY A 120 26.45 -10.42 -19.40
CA GLY A 120 26.81 -9.94 -20.74
C GLY A 120 27.86 -8.84 -20.77
N ASN A 121 28.64 -8.81 -21.87
CA ASN A 121 29.70 -7.83 -22.19
C ASN A 121 29.19 -6.38 -22.41
N ASN A 122 28.02 -6.01 -21.89
CA ASN A 122 27.47 -4.65 -22.00
C ASN A 122 28.11 -3.73 -20.96
N ALA A 123 29.40 -3.49 -21.16
CA ALA A 123 30.27 -2.58 -20.41
C ALA A 123 30.00 -1.10 -20.75
N GLY A 124 28.74 -0.68 -20.81
CA GLY A 124 28.36 0.74 -20.76
C GLY A 124 28.39 1.30 -19.33
N ARG A 125 29.14 0.65 -18.43
CA ARG A 125 29.08 0.88 -16.99
C ARG A 125 29.81 2.15 -16.60
N ARG A 126 29.15 2.98 -15.78
CA ARG A 126 29.84 3.67 -14.68
C ARG A 126 30.15 2.63 -13.60
N MET A 127 31.16 1.76 -13.82
CA MET A 127 31.73 0.93 -12.75
C MET A 127 32.47 1.84 -11.78
N LEU A 128 31.76 2.41 -10.81
CA LEU A 128 32.37 2.57 -9.50
C LEU A 128 32.39 1.17 -8.89
N ALA A 129 33.44 0.41 -9.24
CA ALA A 129 33.68 -0.98 -8.88
C ALA A 129 32.44 -1.88 -9.04
N ALA A 130 32.38 -2.66 -10.12
CA ALA A 130 31.57 -3.87 -10.07
C ALA A 130 31.94 -4.60 -8.77
N PRO A 131 30.99 -4.90 -7.89
CA PRO A 131 31.27 -5.90 -6.88
C PRO A 131 31.67 -7.14 -7.68
N SER A 132 32.94 -7.52 -7.63
CA SER A 132 33.39 -8.85 -8.03
C SER A 132 32.85 -9.91 -7.08
N SER A 133 32.01 -9.52 -6.12
CA SER A 133 31.32 -10.38 -5.19
C SER A 133 30.00 -10.83 -5.79
N THR A 134 29.86 -12.14 -5.93
CA THR A 134 28.59 -12.85 -6.15
C THR A 134 27.56 -12.59 -5.04
N SER A 135 27.92 -11.87 -3.98
CA SER A 135 27.02 -11.44 -2.92
C SER A 135 26.57 -10.00 -3.10
N THR A 136 25.25 -9.79 -3.06
CA THR A 136 24.62 -8.48 -2.87
C THR A 136 23.95 -8.44 -1.50
N ASN A 137 23.85 -7.24 -0.91
CA ASN A 137 23.02 -6.94 0.25
C ASN A 137 21.71 -6.23 -0.15
N ALA A 138 21.24 -6.47 -1.37
CA ALA A 138 19.96 -5.99 -1.86
C ALA A 138 18.87 -6.25 -0.82
N THR A 139 18.10 -5.22 -0.51
CA THR A 139 17.05 -5.29 0.48
C THR A 139 15.81 -4.61 -0.07
N VAL A 140 14.66 -5.26 0.05
CA VAL A 140 13.35 -4.67 -0.24
C VAL A 140 12.49 -4.82 1.00
N ILE A 141 11.88 -3.73 1.44
CA ILE A 141 11.03 -3.68 2.64
C ILE A 141 9.66 -3.18 2.22
N VAL A 142 8.62 -3.95 2.56
CA VAL A 142 7.24 -3.49 2.47
C VAL A 142 6.71 -3.32 3.90
N THR A 143 6.29 -2.12 4.26
CA THR A 143 5.70 -1.86 5.58
C THR A 143 4.26 -1.42 5.42
N LEU A 144 3.32 -2.17 5.99
CA LEU A 144 1.91 -1.81 6.09
C LEU A 144 1.67 -1.08 7.42
N TYR A 145 0.99 0.04 7.41
CA TYR A 145 0.48 0.72 8.59
C TYR A 145 -1.06 0.74 8.55
N PHE A 146 -1.70 0.36 9.65
CA PHE A 146 -3.15 0.26 9.77
C PHE A 146 -3.59 0.42 11.23
N GLY A 147 -4.90 0.40 11.47
CA GLY A 147 -5.45 0.50 12.82
C GLY A 147 -5.35 1.90 13.43
N LEU A 148 -5.34 2.94 12.58
CA LEU A 148 -5.27 4.34 13.03
C LEU A 148 -6.55 4.70 13.80
N ASP A 149 -6.40 5.14 15.04
CA ASP A 149 -7.49 5.52 15.94
C ASP A 149 -8.07 6.92 15.67
N GLN A 150 -7.35 7.74 14.90
CA GLN A 150 -7.74 9.07 14.42
C GLN A 150 -7.20 9.34 13.02
N ASN A 151 -7.57 10.49 12.43
CA ASN A 151 -6.97 10.95 11.18
C ASN A 151 -5.52 11.35 11.44
N THR A 152 -4.62 10.91 10.58
CA THR A 152 -3.19 11.04 10.83
C THR A 152 -2.45 11.43 9.57
N THR A 153 -1.36 12.17 9.76
CA THR A 153 -0.56 12.68 8.67
C THR A 153 0.84 12.10 8.76
N PHE A 154 1.28 11.40 7.71
CA PHE A 154 2.60 10.81 7.64
C PHE A 154 3.55 11.72 6.87
N PRO A 155 4.79 11.89 7.33
CA PRO A 155 5.82 12.57 6.53
C PRO A 155 6.13 11.75 5.28
N TYR A 156 6.15 12.40 4.12
CA TYR A 156 6.53 11.79 2.85
C TYR A 156 7.50 12.69 2.08
N GLY A 157 8.78 12.57 2.44
CA GLY A 157 9.89 13.38 1.95
C GLY A 157 9.86 14.82 2.43
N LEU A 158 10.61 15.70 1.75
CA LEU A 158 10.94 17.01 2.30
C LEU A 158 9.71 17.94 2.27
N ASN A 159 9.19 18.26 3.46
CA ASN A 159 8.05 19.15 3.69
C ASN A 159 6.73 18.73 3.03
N LYS A 160 6.61 17.45 2.67
CA LYS A 160 5.35 16.89 2.18
C LYS A 160 4.83 15.86 3.16
N THR A 161 3.52 15.72 3.17
CA THR A 161 2.85 14.77 4.02
C THR A 161 1.71 14.09 3.27
N VAL A 162 1.30 12.92 3.77
CA VAL A 162 0.12 12.22 3.28
C VAL A 162 -0.83 11.97 4.43
N SER A 163 -2.08 12.38 4.26
CA SER A 163 -3.13 12.18 5.24
C SER A 163 -3.82 10.85 5.03
N VAL A 164 -3.95 10.07 6.11
CA VAL A 164 -4.69 8.82 6.17
C VAL A 164 -5.84 9.01 7.16
N SER A 165 -7.06 8.71 6.73
CA SER A 165 -8.22 8.79 7.60
C SER A 165 -8.15 7.75 8.71
N LYS A 166 -8.86 8.00 9.81
CA LYS A 166 -9.14 6.99 10.85
C LYS A 166 -9.62 5.69 10.21
N GLY A 167 -9.09 4.56 10.67
CA GLY A 167 -9.39 3.23 10.12
C GLY A 167 -8.86 2.98 8.70
N GLY A 168 -8.18 3.96 8.08
CA GLY A 168 -7.50 3.79 6.82
C GLY A 168 -6.25 2.90 6.94
N LEU A 169 -5.54 2.76 5.82
CA LEU A 169 -4.22 2.14 5.83
C LEU A 169 -3.27 2.88 4.90
N LYS A 170 -1.99 2.57 5.01
CA LYS A 170 -0.98 2.94 4.02
C LYS A 170 0.07 1.85 3.95
N PHE A 171 0.81 1.81 2.85
CA PHE A 171 1.97 0.95 2.79
C PHE A 171 3.15 1.67 2.18
N ASN A 172 4.33 1.27 2.60
CA ASN A 172 5.59 1.87 2.20
C ASN A 172 6.43 0.79 1.54
N VAL A 173 7.13 1.18 0.49
CA VAL A 173 8.10 0.34 -0.18
C VAL A 173 9.44 1.04 -0.11
N GLU A 174 10.40 0.37 0.53
CA GLU A 174 11.78 0.82 0.61
C GLU A 174 12.67 -0.21 -0.07
N TYR A 175 13.67 0.24 -0.81
CA TYR A 175 14.69 -0.68 -1.30
C TYR A 175 16.05 -0.02 -1.42
N SER A 176 17.09 -0.82 -1.24
CA SER A 176 18.47 -0.39 -1.28
C SER A 176 19.37 -1.48 -1.85
N ASN A 177 20.51 -1.06 -2.40
CA ASN A 177 21.57 -1.93 -2.91
C ASN A 177 21.08 -2.97 -3.94
N TRP A 178 20.01 -2.66 -4.68
CA TRP A 178 19.62 -3.48 -5.81
C TRP A 178 20.73 -3.43 -6.88
N PRO A 179 21.21 -4.58 -7.39
CA PRO A 179 22.40 -4.63 -8.23
C PRO A 179 22.09 -4.28 -9.70
N PHE A 180 21.57 -3.07 -9.94
CA PHE A 180 21.17 -2.64 -11.28
C PHE A 180 22.29 -2.81 -12.31
N CYS A 181 21.95 -3.38 -13.46
CA CYS A 181 22.87 -3.59 -14.57
C CYS A 181 23.19 -2.34 -15.37
N ASN A 182 22.33 -1.33 -15.33
CA ASN A 182 22.50 -0.06 -16.03
C ASN A 182 21.84 1.09 -15.24
N ASP A 183 22.30 2.31 -15.43
CA ASP A 183 21.79 3.51 -14.75
C ASP A 183 20.37 3.88 -15.21
N SER A 184 19.99 3.52 -16.43
CA SER A 184 18.65 3.72 -16.98
C SER A 184 17.63 2.63 -16.59
N ASN A 185 18.09 1.54 -15.96
CA ASN A 185 17.20 0.47 -15.55
C ASN A 185 16.32 0.89 -14.36
N VAL A 186 15.20 0.20 -14.18
CA VAL A 186 14.23 0.47 -13.11
C VAL A 186 13.88 -0.81 -12.37
N LEU A 187 13.43 -0.69 -11.13
CA LEU A 187 12.88 -1.79 -10.38
C LEU A 187 11.37 -1.86 -10.63
N GLY A 188 10.94 -2.85 -11.42
CA GLY A 188 9.55 -3.19 -11.61
C GLY A 188 8.98 -3.89 -10.38
N MET A 189 7.83 -3.41 -9.89
CA MET A 189 7.04 -4.05 -8.84
C MET A 189 5.62 -4.28 -9.34
N GLU A 190 5.13 -5.51 -9.23
CA GLU A 190 3.75 -5.86 -9.57
C GLU A 190 2.91 -6.08 -8.31
N ILE A 191 1.74 -5.45 -8.27
CA ILE A 191 0.71 -5.64 -7.23
C ILE A 191 -0.57 -6.10 -7.92
N ASP A 192 -0.95 -7.35 -7.69
CA ASP A 192 -2.25 -7.86 -8.10
C ASP A 192 -3.33 -7.33 -7.15
N LEU A 193 -4.44 -6.91 -7.75
CA LEU A 193 -5.61 -6.38 -7.08
C LEU A 193 -6.74 -7.39 -7.23
N LEU A 194 -7.20 -7.92 -6.10
CA LEU A 194 -8.27 -8.89 -6.05
C LEU A 194 -9.39 -8.36 -5.15
N VAL A 195 -10.62 -8.72 -5.47
CA VAL A 195 -11.78 -8.52 -4.60
C VAL A 195 -12.27 -9.87 -4.08
N LYS A 196 -13.37 -9.85 -3.32
CA LYS A 196 -13.99 -11.05 -2.74
C LYS A 196 -14.04 -12.22 -3.72
N GLY A 197 -13.52 -13.37 -3.29
CA GLY A 197 -13.48 -14.61 -4.08
C GLY A 197 -12.31 -14.67 -5.06
N ASP A 198 -11.19 -13.99 -4.75
CA ASP A 198 -9.97 -13.94 -5.57
C ASP A 198 -10.24 -13.49 -7.03
N THR A 199 -11.29 -12.71 -7.24
CA THR A 199 -11.66 -12.18 -8.55
C THR A 199 -10.85 -10.92 -8.83
N ALA A 200 -10.41 -10.74 -10.07
CA ALA A 200 -9.68 -9.54 -10.48
C ALA A 200 -10.51 -8.26 -10.22
N ALA A 201 -9.92 -7.31 -9.51
CA ALA A 201 -10.54 -6.02 -9.23
C ALA A 201 -10.82 -5.25 -10.53
N GLN A 202 -12.06 -4.81 -10.72
CA GLN A 202 -12.40 -3.84 -11.76
C GLN A 202 -12.16 -2.46 -11.19
N SER A 203 -11.22 -1.73 -11.79
CA SER A 203 -10.71 -0.50 -11.22
C SER A 203 -10.82 0.65 -12.21
N ASN A 204 -11.29 1.80 -11.74
CA ASN A 204 -11.28 3.04 -12.50
C ASN A 204 -9.99 3.80 -12.18
N VAL A 205 -9.25 4.20 -13.21
CA VAL A 205 -8.02 4.99 -13.07
C VAL A 205 -8.33 6.45 -13.35
N SER A 206 -7.89 7.33 -12.46
CA SER A 206 -7.87 8.77 -12.69
C SER A 206 -6.51 9.34 -12.32
N THR A 207 -6.19 10.52 -12.85
CA THR A 207 -4.96 11.25 -12.50
C THR A 207 -5.33 12.46 -11.66
N ALA A 208 -4.79 12.56 -10.45
CA ALA A 208 -4.96 13.71 -9.57
C ALA A 208 -4.19 14.93 -10.11
N THR A 209 -4.48 16.11 -9.56
CA THR A 209 -3.87 17.38 -10.00
C THR A 209 -2.35 17.45 -9.76
N ASP A 210 -1.84 16.66 -8.83
CA ASP A 210 -0.41 16.51 -8.55
C ASP A 210 0.27 15.44 -9.41
N GLY A 211 -0.48 14.79 -10.31
CA GLY A 211 -0.03 13.72 -11.19
C GLY A 211 -0.04 12.33 -10.56
N ALA A 212 -0.47 12.18 -9.30
CA ALA A 212 -0.67 10.87 -8.69
C ALA A 212 -1.77 10.09 -9.44
N GLN A 213 -1.56 8.79 -9.60
CA GLN A 213 -2.59 7.89 -10.14
C GLN A 213 -3.50 7.45 -9.00
N VAL A 214 -4.80 7.70 -9.15
CA VAL A 214 -5.83 7.29 -8.18
C VAL A 214 -6.60 6.13 -8.78
N LEU A 215 -6.58 5.02 -8.06
CA LEU A 215 -7.25 3.80 -8.45
C LEU A 215 -8.47 3.55 -7.56
N SER A 216 -9.66 3.64 -8.13
CA SER A 216 -10.92 3.41 -7.42
C SER A 216 -11.45 2.01 -7.72
N VAL A 217 -11.64 1.20 -6.67
CA VAL A 217 -12.13 -0.18 -6.73
C VAL A 217 -13.44 -0.28 -5.95
N ALA A 218 -14.52 -0.66 -6.64
CA ALA A 218 -15.79 -0.94 -5.98
C ALA A 218 -15.70 -2.27 -5.22
N LEU A 219 -16.07 -2.26 -3.94
CA LEU A 219 -16.07 -3.45 -3.09
C LEU A 219 -17.49 -4.02 -2.88
N GLY A 220 -18.51 -3.39 -3.44
CA GLY A 220 -19.92 -3.68 -3.14
C GLY A 220 -20.43 -2.84 -1.96
N ASP A 221 -21.72 -2.96 -1.66
CA ASP A 221 -22.38 -2.27 -0.52
C ASP A 221 -22.07 -0.76 -0.45
N ASN A 222 -22.07 -0.09 -1.62
CA ASN A 222 -21.72 1.33 -1.78
C ASN A 222 -20.35 1.71 -1.17
N THR A 223 -19.42 0.76 -1.12
CA THR A 223 -18.07 0.94 -0.59
C THR A 223 -17.07 0.96 -1.74
N THR A 224 -16.25 2.01 -1.76
CA THR A 224 -15.19 2.19 -2.75
C THR A 224 -13.84 2.34 -2.04
N SER A 225 -12.87 1.54 -2.45
CA SER A 225 -11.48 1.69 -2.01
C SER A 225 -10.70 2.50 -3.03
N ASN A 226 -9.97 3.51 -2.58
CA ASN A 226 -9.12 4.36 -3.41
C ASN A 226 -7.66 4.14 -3.04
N ILE A 227 -6.82 3.79 -4.02
CA ILE A 227 -5.37 3.69 -3.84
C ILE A 227 -4.71 4.84 -4.58
N TYR A 228 -3.90 5.60 -3.87
CA TYR A 228 -3.15 6.74 -4.38
C TYR A 228 -1.70 6.33 -4.58
N PHE A 229 -1.28 6.28 -5.84
CA PHE A 229 0.10 6.02 -6.25
C PHE A 229 0.75 7.33 -6.66
N ALA A 230 1.68 7.81 -5.82
CA ALA A 230 2.48 8.99 -6.16
C ALA A 230 3.30 8.72 -7.44
N ASN A 231 3.44 9.72 -8.29
CA ASN A 231 4.30 9.66 -9.48
C ASN A 231 5.77 9.97 -9.17
N TYR A 232 6.15 9.96 -7.89
CA TYR A 232 7.52 10.17 -7.43
C TYR A 232 7.85 9.26 -6.26
N ALA A 233 9.14 9.07 -6.02
CA ALA A 233 9.74 8.51 -4.81
C ALA A 233 10.86 9.45 -4.34
N TYR A 234 11.39 9.19 -3.15
CA TYR A 234 12.52 9.94 -2.63
C TYR A 234 13.77 9.08 -2.53
N GLU A 235 14.90 9.68 -2.89
CA GLU A 235 16.21 9.19 -2.51
C GLU A 235 16.46 9.57 -1.04
N ALA A 236 16.59 8.54 -0.20
CA ALA A 236 16.59 8.56 1.25
C ALA A 236 15.28 9.07 1.89
N LYS A 237 15.00 8.60 3.11
CA LYS A 237 13.78 8.96 3.87
C LYS A 237 13.66 10.45 4.18
N ASN A 238 14.79 11.16 4.23
CA ASN A 238 14.82 12.61 4.48
C ASN A 238 14.36 13.44 3.25
N GLY A 239 14.13 12.79 2.09
CA GLY A 239 13.60 13.46 0.92
C GLY A 239 14.60 14.34 0.18
N THR A 240 15.89 13.97 0.20
CA THR A 240 16.95 14.82 -0.39
C THR A 240 16.75 15.06 -1.89
N ARG A 241 16.22 14.07 -2.61
CA ARG A 241 15.99 14.15 -4.06
C ARG A 241 14.70 13.43 -4.47
N ASN A 242 13.90 14.08 -5.30
CA ASN A 242 12.73 13.47 -5.94
C ASN A 242 13.17 12.66 -7.16
N MET A 243 12.57 11.49 -7.32
CA MET A 243 12.80 10.60 -8.44
C MET A 243 11.45 10.19 -9.04
N SER A 244 11.32 10.17 -10.37
CA SER A 244 10.06 9.83 -11.02
C SER A 244 9.71 8.36 -10.81
N VAL A 245 8.42 8.08 -10.57
CA VAL A 245 7.87 6.72 -10.52
C VAL A 245 6.85 6.58 -11.64
N GLY A 246 7.00 5.52 -12.45
CA GLY A 246 5.98 5.16 -13.43
C GLY A 246 4.92 4.29 -12.77
N VAL A 247 3.65 4.56 -13.07
CA VAL A 247 2.51 3.75 -12.60
C VAL A 247 1.67 3.37 -13.81
N SER A 248 1.36 2.09 -13.94
CA SER A 248 0.46 1.59 -14.99
C SER A 248 -0.45 0.50 -14.42
N LEU A 249 -1.66 0.40 -14.97
CA LEU A 249 -2.62 -0.64 -14.63
C LEU A 249 -2.87 -1.49 -15.87
N ALA A 250 -2.75 -2.80 -15.73
CA ALA A 250 -3.21 -3.77 -16.71
C ALA A 250 -4.35 -4.58 -16.09
N SER A 251 -5.55 -4.46 -16.66
CA SER A 251 -6.74 -5.17 -16.18
C SER A 251 -7.44 -5.90 -17.31
N ASN A 252 -7.82 -7.15 -17.05
CA ASN A 252 -8.71 -7.96 -17.88
C ASN A 252 -9.69 -8.73 -16.95
N SER A 253 -10.49 -9.65 -17.51
CA SER A 253 -11.48 -10.42 -16.76
C SER A 253 -10.89 -11.34 -15.68
N SER A 254 -9.60 -11.67 -15.76
CA SER A 254 -8.91 -12.65 -14.91
C SER A 254 -7.80 -12.08 -14.04
N LYS A 255 -7.27 -10.90 -14.39
CA LYS A 255 -6.12 -10.28 -13.72
C LYS A 255 -6.26 -8.77 -13.72
N SER A 256 -5.95 -8.15 -12.58
CA SER A 256 -5.87 -6.70 -12.42
C SER A 256 -4.58 -6.41 -11.68
N THR A 257 -3.61 -5.78 -12.35
CA THR A 257 -2.25 -5.64 -11.84
C THR A 257 -1.74 -4.24 -12.04
N VAL A 258 -1.30 -3.63 -10.95
CA VAL A 258 -0.56 -2.38 -10.96
C VAL A 258 0.91 -2.72 -11.15
N THR A 259 1.53 -2.12 -12.17
CA THR A 259 2.98 -2.17 -12.37
C THR A 259 3.57 -0.82 -12.02
N LEU A 260 4.48 -0.83 -11.05
CA LEU A 260 5.25 0.32 -10.62
C LEU A 260 6.66 0.22 -11.19
N ARG A 261 7.12 1.28 -11.85
CA ARG A 261 8.50 1.44 -12.35
C ARG A 261 9.23 2.34 -11.36
N LEU A 262 9.91 1.72 -10.40
CA LEU A 262 10.63 2.40 -9.33
C LEU A 262 12.05 2.77 -9.80
N PRO A 263 12.56 3.97 -9.47
CA PRO A 263 13.74 4.54 -10.12
C PRO A 263 15.07 4.04 -9.53
N ASN A 264 16.08 3.76 -10.36
CA ASN A 264 17.43 3.40 -9.89
C ASN A 264 18.08 4.56 -9.11
N PRO A 265 18.38 4.41 -7.81
CA PRO A 265 18.97 5.45 -7.00
C PRO A 265 20.48 5.56 -7.17
N ALA A 266 21.10 6.60 -6.63
CA ALA A 266 22.55 6.67 -6.55
C ALA A 266 23.12 5.50 -5.73
N PRO A 267 24.37 5.05 -6.01
CA PRO A 267 24.98 3.96 -5.27
C PRO A 267 24.95 4.19 -3.75
N ASN A 268 24.71 3.11 -2.99
CA ASN A 268 24.64 3.12 -1.52
C ASN A 268 23.55 4.02 -0.92
N THR A 269 22.49 4.31 -1.69
CA THR A 269 21.31 5.02 -1.18
C THR A 269 20.08 4.12 -1.21
N THR A 270 19.00 4.61 -0.60
CA THR A 270 17.72 3.90 -0.44
C THR A 270 16.63 4.69 -1.15
N VAL A 271 15.75 4.02 -1.88
CA VAL A 271 14.52 4.65 -2.38
C VAL A 271 13.41 4.45 -1.36
N TYR A 272 12.64 5.51 -1.09
CA TYR A 272 11.45 5.50 -0.26
C TYR A 272 10.22 5.88 -1.09
N TYR A 273 9.30 4.94 -1.24
CA TYR A 273 8.03 5.11 -1.93
C TYR A 273 6.86 4.87 -0.97
N ASP A 274 5.87 5.77 -0.95
CA ASP A 274 4.83 5.83 0.09
C ASP A 274 3.41 6.01 -0.49
N PRO A 275 2.88 4.98 -1.16
CA PRO A 275 1.48 4.97 -1.60
C PRO A 275 0.51 4.91 -0.41
N THR A 276 -0.68 5.47 -0.62
CA THR A 276 -1.72 5.51 0.43
C THR A 276 -3.00 4.85 -0.06
N VAL A 277 -3.70 4.15 0.83
CA VAL A 277 -4.99 3.52 0.52
C VAL A 277 -6.05 4.08 1.44
N THR A 278 -7.02 4.78 0.89
CA THR A 278 -8.18 5.26 1.64
C THR A 278 -9.39 4.42 1.27
N VAL A 279 -10.27 4.17 2.23
CA VAL A 279 -11.57 3.58 1.93
C VAL A 279 -12.63 4.59 2.25
N SER A 280 -13.50 4.84 1.28
CA SER A 280 -14.69 5.67 1.44
C SER A 280 -15.91 4.78 1.31
N THR A 281 -16.76 4.78 2.33
CA THR A 281 -18.16 4.43 2.09
C THR A 281 -18.80 5.65 1.45
N GLU A 282 -19.51 5.47 0.34
CA GLU A 282 -20.50 6.46 -0.06
C GLU A 282 -21.60 6.40 0.99
N ASN A 283 -21.37 7.05 2.14
CA ASN A 283 -22.44 7.44 3.02
C ASN A 283 -23.24 8.40 2.17
N GLY A 284 -24.33 7.88 1.57
CA GLY A 284 -25.10 8.52 0.52
C GLY A 284 -25.03 10.01 0.73
N GLN A 285 -24.35 10.71 -0.20
CA GLN A 285 -24.45 12.15 -0.27
C GLN A 285 -25.93 12.40 -0.08
N GLY A 286 -26.27 13.06 1.02
CA GLY A 286 -27.58 13.62 1.20
C GLY A 286 -27.73 14.59 0.05
N GLY A 287 -28.20 14.06 -1.09
CA GLY A 287 -28.86 14.86 -2.09
C GLY A 287 -29.82 15.66 -1.26
N SER A 288 -29.60 16.97 -1.21
CA SER A 288 -30.56 17.87 -0.61
C SER A 288 -31.90 17.48 -1.21
N ALA A 289 -32.74 16.82 -0.42
CA ALA A 289 -34.13 16.61 -0.76
C ALA A 289 -34.83 17.96 -0.61
N LYS A 290 -34.42 18.96 -1.39
CA LYS A 290 -35.34 19.96 -1.92
C LYS A 290 -36.21 19.22 -2.92
N GLY A 291 -37.18 18.46 -2.40
CA GLY A 291 -38.05 17.68 -3.26
C GLY A 291 -38.82 16.51 -2.65
N ILE A 292 -38.93 16.35 -1.33
CA ILE A 292 -39.98 15.50 -0.73
C ILE A 292 -40.53 16.18 0.52
N GLN A 293 -41.18 17.33 0.34
CA GLN A 293 -42.16 17.87 1.30
C GLN A 293 -43.61 17.57 0.89
N THR A 294 -43.82 16.70 -0.11
CA THR A 294 -45.14 16.44 -0.72
C THR A 294 -45.68 15.02 -0.51
N THR A 295 -45.22 14.30 0.53
CA THR A 295 -45.81 12.99 0.87
C THR A 295 -46.20 12.83 2.35
N VAL A 296 -46.06 13.87 3.17
CA VAL A 296 -46.63 13.89 4.53
C VAL A 296 -48.00 14.60 4.56
N TRP A 297 -48.24 15.55 3.65
CA TRP A 297 -49.55 16.20 3.52
C TRP A 297 -50.62 15.29 2.90
N SER A 298 -50.25 14.37 2.02
CA SER A 298 -51.20 13.43 1.37
C SER A 298 -51.71 12.36 2.35
N ALA A 299 -50.90 11.97 3.35
CA ALA A 299 -51.31 11.04 4.39
C ALA A 299 -52.17 11.72 5.47
N LEU A 300 -51.94 13.01 5.74
CA LEU A 300 -52.77 13.77 6.69
C LEU A 300 -54.13 14.18 6.09
N LEU A 301 -54.22 14.43 4.77
CA LEU A 301 -55.50 14.69 4.11
C LEU A 301 -56.36 13.41 3.97
N ALA A 302 -55.75 12.25 3.76
CA ALA A 302 -56.49 10.98 3.67
C ALA A 302 -57.08 10.52 5.02
N THR A 303 -56.43 10.85 6.13
CA THR A 303 -56.96 10.58 7.49
C THR A 303 -57.98 11.61 7.94
N LEU A 304 -57.86 12.89 7.53
CA LEU A 304 -58.91 13.88 7.81
C LEU A 304 -60.19 13.63 7.00
N LEU A 305 -60.07 13.18 5.74
CA LEU A 305 -61.23 12.93 4.88
C LEU A 305 -62.00 11.66 5.28
N SER A 306 -61.32 10.65 5.83
CA SER A 306 -61.97 9.44 6.35
C SER A 306 -62.67 9.68 7.70
N ALA A 307 -62.18 10.62 8.53
CA ALA A 307 -62.89 11.02 9.75
C ALA A 307 -64.15 11.87 9.49
N LEU A 308 -64.23 12.60 8.38
CA LEU A 308 -65.40 13.43 8.03
C LEU A 308 -66.53 12.66 7.34
N LEU A 309 -66.26 11.45 6.82
CA LEU A 309 -67.26 10.59 6.16
C LEU A 309 -67.91 9.57 7.11
N LEU A 310 -67.49 9.54 8.37
CA LEU A 310 -67.99 8.65 9.43
C LEU A 310 -68.74 9.40 10.56
N ALA A 311 -69.00 10.69 10.39
CA ALA A 311 -69.87 11.52 11.24
C ALA A 311 -71.06 12.01 10.41
#